data_AF-A0A0K1PW64-F1
#
_entry.id   AF-A0A0K1PW64-F1
#
_cell.length_a   1.000
_cell.length_b   1.000
_cell.length_c   1.000
_cell.angle_alpha   90.00
_cell.angle_beta   90.00
_cell.angle_gamma   90.00
#
_symmetry.space_group_name_H-M   'P 1'
#
loop_
_entity.id
_entity.type
_entity.pdbx_description
1 polymer ?
#
loop_
_entity_poly.entity_id
_entity_poly.type
_entity_poly.pdbx_seq_one_letter_code
_entity_poly.pdbx_strand_id
1 'polypeptide(L)'
;MALDVQKLADALVLGALLDELRHRYGGYELLAHWKQGEFHHDVLVRLPDSTVLVVATNCNGGVKEVLAFDRAPDRWALWHWRCPHVSDFAGELPAILERAITPHWFDPCNLLAEDARSELREEYRERQQGGGWQMADRPGTCGAPRKA
;
A
#
# COMPACT_ATOMS: atom_id res chain seq x y z
N MET A 1 -7.16 -11.25 -21.74
CA MET A 1 -8.02 -11.85 -20.68
C MET A 1 -8.50 -10.67 -19.84
N ALA A 2 -9.78 -10.59 -19.48
CA ALA A 2 -10.24 -9.47 -18.65
C ALA A 2 -9.63 -9.58 -17.25
N LEU A 3 -9.25 -8.44 -16.67
CA LEU A 3 -8.82 -8.36 -15.28
C LEU A 3 -10.02 -8.65 -14.37
N ASP A 4 -9.80 -9.47 -13.34
CA ASP A 4 -10.78 -9.73 -12.28
C ASP A 4 -10.16 -9.30 -10.95
N VAL A 5 -10.42 -8.04 -10.56
CA VAL A 5 -9.83 -7.46 -9.35
C VAL A 5 -10.36 -8.10 -8.07
N GLN A 6 -11.62 -8.55 -8.07
CA GLN A 6 -12.20 -9.24 -6.90
C GLN A 6 -11.47 -10.56 -6.65
N LYS A 7 -11.20 -11.35 -7.69
CA LYS A 7 -10.46 -12.60 -7.56
C LYS A 7 -9.04 -12.42 -7.02
N LEU A 8 -8.39 -11.31 -7.38
CA LEU A 8 -7.08 -10.96 -6.83
C LEU A 8 -7.19 -10.62 -5.33
N ALA A 9 -8.19 -9.83 -4.93
CA ALA A 9 -8.43 -9.51 -3.53
C ALA A 9 -8.76 -10.77 -2.70
N ASP A 10 -9.53 -11.70 -3.26
CA ASP A 10 -9.91 -12.98 -2.64
C ASP A 10 -8.74 -13.95 -2.47
N ALA A 11 -7.55 -13.66 -3.03
CA ALA A 11 -6.34 -14.40 -2.70
C ALA A 11 -5.91 -14.18 -1.23
N LEU A 12 -6.38 -13.10 -0.59
CA LEU A 12 -6.19 -12.69 0.81
C LEU A 12 -4.74 -12.44 1.27
N VAL A 13 -3.75 -12.99 0.57
CA VAL A 13 -2.32 -12.84 0.88
C VAL A 13 -1.55 -12.45 -0.38
N LEU A 14 -0.60 -11.52 -0.21
CA LEU A 14 0.14 -10.93 -1.31
C LEU A 14 0.87 -11.98 -2.15
N GLY A 15 1.47 -13.00 -1.52
CA GLY A 15 2.16 -14.06 -2.25
C GLY A 15 1.27 -14.77 -3.26
N ALA A 16 0.07 -15.19 -2.84
CA ALA A 16 -0.89 -15.87 -3.71
C ALA A 16 -1.43 -14.96 -4.81
N LEU A 17 -1.65 -13.67 -4.50
CA LEU A 17 -2.02 -12.67 -5.50
C LEU A 17 -0.92 -12.52 -6.58
N LEU A 18 0.34 -12.35 -6.16
CA LEU A 18 1.46 -12.21 -7.09
C LEU A 18 1.69 -13.48 -7.92
N ASP A 19 1.45 -14.66 -7.34
CA ASP A 19 1.42 -15.93 -8.07
C ASP A 19 0.35 -15.92 -9.15
N GLU A 20 -0.88 -15.52 -8.83
CA GLU A 20 -1.97 -15.41 -9.80
C GLU A 20 -1.62 -14.45 -10.94
N LEU A 21 -0.98 -13.31 -10.65
CA LEU A 21 -0.47 -12.38 -11.67
C LEU A 21 0.53 -13.05 -12.62
N ARG A 22 1.48 -13.81 -12.08
CA ARG A 22 2.45 -14.56 -12.90
C ARG A 22 1.79 -15.60 -13.80
N HIS A 23 0.91 -16.42 -13.23
CA HIS A 23 0.34 -17.56 -13.95
C HIS A 23 -0.74 -17.15 -14.95
N ARG A 24 -1.54 -16.12 -14.66
CA ARG A 24 -2.71 -15.77 -15.48
C ARG A 24 -2.55 -14.54 -16.34
N TYR A 25 -1.69 -13.61 -15.92
CA TYR A 25 -1.51 -12.33 -16.61
C TYR A 25 -0.13 -12.18 -17.23
N GLY A 26 0.71 -13.22 -17.17
CA GLY A 26 2.02 -13.26 -17.82
C GLY A 26 3.13 -12.56 -17.04
N GLY A 27 2.93 -12.30 -15.74
CA GLY A 27 3.91 -11.62 -14.89
C GLY A 27 3.48 -10.21 -14.51
N TYR A 28 4.40 -9.50 -13.85
CA TYR A 28 4.23 -8.11 -13.45
C TYR A 28 5.59 -7.44 -13.25
N GLU A 29 5.63 -6.11 -13.40
CA GLU A 29 6.74 -5.26 -13.01
C GLU A 29 6.41 -4.60 -11.66
N LEU A 30 7.32 -4.62 -10.68
CA LEU A 30 7.15 -3.89 -9.43
C LEU A 30 7.53 -2.42 -9.65
N LEU A 31 6.55 -1.52 -9.52
CA LEU A 31 6.75 -0.08 -9.71
C LEU A 31 7.18 0.61 -8.43
N ALA A 32 6.52 0.30 -7.31
CA ALA A 32 6.80 0.94 -6.04
C ALA A 32 6.31 0.10 -4.86
N HIS A 33 6.89 0.39 -3.69
CA HIS A 33 6.42 -0.06 -2.40
C HIS A 33 6.32 1.14 -1.47
N TRP A 34 5.10 1.53 -1.12
CA TRP A 34 4.87 2.63 -0.20
C TRP A 34 4.44 2.10 1.16
N LYS A 35 4.91 2.76 2.21
CA LYS A 35 4.52 2.49 3.59
C LYS A 35 3.89 3.72 4.18
N GLN A 36 2.75 3.57 4.85
CA GLN A 36 2.17 4.60 5.70
C GLN A 36 1.84 4.02 7.07
N GLY A 37 2.36 4.67 8.11
CA GLY A 37 2.42 4.09 9.44
C GLY A 37 3.21 2.77 9.48
N GLU A 38 3.02 2.04 10.57
CA GLU A 38 3.69 0.75 10.80
C GLU A 38 3.08 -0.38 9.99
N PHE A 39 1.78 -0.27 9.69
CA PHE A 39 0.97 -1.41 9.28
C PHE A 39 0.53 -1.36 7.83
N HIS A 40 0.38 -0.20 7.19
CA HIS A 40 -0.14 -0.14 5.82
C HIS A 40 0.97 -0.14 4.79
N HIS A 41 0.80 -0.99 3.79
CA HIS A 41 1.65 -1.06 2.63
C HIS A 41 0.81 -0.95 1.36
N ASP A 42 1.29 -0.20 0.39
CA ASP A 42 0.80 -0.25 -0.98
C ASP A 42 1.91 -0.83 -1.87
N VAL A 43 1.61 -1.94 -2.54
CA VAL A 43 2.50 -2.58 -3.51
C VAL A 43 1.96 -2.28 -4.90
N LEU A 44 2.70 -1.50 -5.66
CA LEU A 44 2.30 -1.08 -7.00
C LEU A 44 2.95 -1.99 -8.03
N VAL A 45 2.14 -2.61 -8.88
CA VAL A 45 2.63 -3.47 -9.95
C VAL A 45 2.01 -3.10 -11.28
N ARG A 46 2.76 -3.26 -12.37
CA ARG A 46 2.28 -3.08 -13.75
C ARG A 46 2.14 -4.44 -14.42
N LEU A 47 1.00 -4.68 -15.04
CA LEU A 47 0.75 -5.86 -15.87
C LEU A 47 1.24 -5.63 -17.32
N PRO A 48 1.43 -6.69 -18.13
CA PRO A 48 1.91 -6.56 -19.50
C PRO A 48 1.03 -5.70 -20.43
N ASP A 49 -0.27 -5.58 -20.13
CA ASP A 49 -1.20 -4.70 -20.86
C ASP A 49 -1.15 -3.24 -20.40
N SER A 50 -0.15 -2.88 -19.59
CA SER A 50 0.07 -1.57 -18.97
C SER A 50 -0.84 -1.20 -17.80
N THR A 51 -1.82 -2.05 -17.45
CA THR A 51 -2.67 -1.83 -16.27
C THR A 51 -1.81 -1.78 -15.01
N VAL A 52 -2.07 -0.80 -14.14
CA VAL A 52 -1.40 -0.68 -12.85
C VAL A 52 -2.33 -1.12 -11.73
N LEU A 53 -1.85 -2.02 -10.90
CA LEU A 53 -2.53 -2.43 -9.67
C LEU A 53 -1.86 -1.78 -8.47
N VAL A 54 -2.66 -1.20 -7.58
CA VAL A 54 -2.25 -0.89 -6.21
C VAL A 54 -2.83 -1.98 -5.31
N VAL A 55 -1.97 -2.77 -4.70
CA VAL A 55 -2.35 -3.81 -3.72
C VAL A 55 -2.06 -3.28 -2.33
N ALA A 56 -3.12 -2.89 -1.61
CA ALA A 56 -3.03 -2.50 -0.22
C ALA A 56 -2.95 -3.74 0.67
N THR A 57 -1.95 -3.79 1.54
CA THR A 57 -1.75 -4.88 2.51
C THR A 57 -1.50 -4.32 3.91
N ASN A 58 -1.72 -5.16 4.92
CA ASN A 58 -1.11 -4.92 6.23
C ASN A 58 0.38 -5.37 6.25
N CYS A 59 1.05 -5.27 7.39
CA CYS A 59 2.49 -5.56 7.55
C CYS A 59 2.87 -7.03 7.33
N ASN A 60 1.94 -7.98 7.47
CA ASN A 60 2.17 -9.41 7.21
C ASN A 60 1.77 -9.84 5.78
N GLY A 61 1.46 -8.89 4.91
CA GLY A 61 1.11 -9.14 3.51
C GLY A 61 -0.32 -9.62 3.28
N GLY A 62 -1.20 -9.53 4.28
CA GLY A 62 -2.64 -9.76 4.12
C GLY A 62 -3.29 -8.64 3.30
N VAL A 63 -3.87 -9.00 2.15
CA VAL A 63 -4.50 -8.08 1.21
C VAL A 63 -5.77 -7.47 1.82
N LYS A 64 -5.91 -6.16 1.66
CA LYS A 64 -7.02 -5.35 2.18
C LYS A 64 -7.86 -4.77 1.06
N GLU A 65 -7.19 -4.27 0.04
CA GLU A 65 -7.81 -3.62 -1.11
C GLU A 65 -6.92 -3.81 -2.33
N VAL A 66 -7.55 -3.94 -3.49
CA VAL A 66 -6.87 -3.91 -4.79
C VAL A 66 -7.57 -2.86 -5.65
N LEU A 67 -6.79 -1.94 -6.21
CA LEU A 67 -7.25 -0.89 -7.12
C LEU A 67 -6.57 -1.07 -8.48
N ALA A 68 -7.30 -0.88 -9.57
CA ALA A 68 -6.76 -0.88 -10.92
C ALA A 68 -6.81 0.52 -11.56
N PHE A 69 -5.75 0.87 -12.27
CA PHE A 69 -5.57 2.16 -12.94
C PHE A 69 -4.98 2.00 -14.35
N ASP A 70 -5.21 2.99 -15.21
CA ASP A 70 -4.60 3.09 -16.53
C ASP A 70 -3.12 3.52 -16.47
N ARG A 71 -2.72 4.21 -15.39
CA ARG A 71 -1.36 4.65 -15.10
C ARG A 71 -1.09 4.62 -13.60
N ALA A 72 0.17 4.67 -13.22
CA ALA A 72 0.53 4.71 -11.80
C ALA A 72 -0.04 5.98 -11.14
N PRO A 73 -0.79 5.85 -10.03
CA PRO A 73 -1.25 7.02 -9.29
C PRO A 73 -0.07 7.70 -8.61
N ASP A 74 -0.23 8.97 -8.26
CA ASP A 74 0.65 9.61 -7.28
C ASP A 74 0.31 9.12 -5.86
N ARG A 75 1.34 8.96 -5.02
CA ARG A 75 1.18 8.47 -3.64
C ARG A 75 0.26 9.35 -2.83
N TRP A 76 0.46 10.66 -2.87
CA TRP A 76 -0.28 11.60 -2.03
C TRP A 76 -1.66 11.90 -2.60
N ALA A 77 -1.84 11.82 -3.92
CA ALA A 77 -3.18 11.79 -4.51
C ALA A 77 -4.01 10.58 -4.04
N LEU A 78 -3.40 9.39 -3.95
CA LEU A 78 -4.08 8.19 -3.43
C LEU A 78 -4.44 8.31 -1.96
N TRP A 79 -3.53 8.82 -1.13
CA TRP A 79 -3.80 9.07 0.28
C TRP A 79 -4.83 10.18 0.50
N HIS A 80 -4.85 11.21 -0.35
CA HIS A 80 -5.88 12.24 -0.33
C HIS A 80 -7.26 11.66 -0.68
N TRP A 81 -7.35 10.77 -1.66
CA TRP A 81 -8.60 10.08 -1.98
C TRP A 81 -9.09 9.17 -0.84
N ARG A 82 -8.18 8.45 -0.17
CA ARG A 82 -8.52 7.60 0.99
C ARG A 82 -8.95 8.41 2.21
N CYS A 83 -8.19 9.46 2.52
CA CYS A 83 -8.33 10.26 3.74
C CYS A 83 -8.38 11.76 3.38
N PRO A 84 -9.48 12.23 2.77
CA PRO A 84 -9.59 13.61 2.26
C PRO A 84 -9.53 14.69 3.34
N HIS A 85 -9.71 14.31 4.60
CA HIS A 85 -9.65 15.21 5.75
C HIS A 85 -8.21 15.52 6.21
N VAL A 86 -7.21 14.79 5.73
CA VAL A 86 -5.80 14.99 6.09
C VAL A 86 -5.19 16.00 5.13
N SER A 87 -4.91 17.21 5.62
CA SER A 87 -4.43 18.34 4.82
C SER A 87 -3.04 18.14 4.21
N ASP A 88 -2.24 17.22 4.75
CA ASP A 88 -0.88 16.91 4.29
C ASP A 88 -0.86 16.16 2.95
N PHE A 89 -2.01 15.64 2.53
CA PHE A 89 -2.16 14.91 1.27
C PHE A 89 -2.93 15.75 0.27
N ALA A 90 -2.42 15.79 -0.96
CA ALA A 90 -3.02 16.50 -2.06
C ALA A 90 -2.66 15.81 -3.38
N GLY A 91 -3.39 16.15 -4.44
CA GLY A 91 -3.15 15.68 -5.79
C GLY A 91 -4.43 15.15 -6.45
N GLU A 92 -4.35 14.91 -7.76
CA GLU A 92 -5.44 14.38 -8.55
C GLU A 92 -5.20 12.89 -8.83
N LEU A 93 -6.10 12.04 -8.36
CA LEU A 93 -6.00 10.60 -8.58
C LEU A 93 -6.48 10.28 -10.01
N PRO A 94 -5.73 9.46 -10.79
CA PRO A 94 -6.24 8.91 -12.03
C PRO A 94 -7.56 8.14 -11.80
N ALA A 95 -8.35 7.96 -12.87
CA ALA A 95 -9.59 7.20 -12.77
C ALA A 95 -9.31 5.78 -12.25
N ILE A 96 -10.00 5.40 -11.18
CA ILE A 96 -10.02 4.02 -10.70
C ILE A 96 -10.87 3.23 -11.69
N LEU A 97 -10.23 2.29 -12.40
CA LEU A 97 -10.90 1.43 -13.36
C LEU A 97 -11.75 0.38 -12.64
N GLU A 98 -11.16 -0.23 -11.61
CA GLU A 98 -11.80 -1.24 -10.76
C GLU A 98 -11.27 -1.17 -9.33
N ARG A 99 -12.08 -1.60 -8.37
CA ARG A 99 -11.75 -1.67 -6.95
C ARG A 99 -12.38 -2.90 -6.32
N ALA A 100 -11.60 -3.62 -5.51
CA ALA A 100 -12.11 -4.66 -4.63
C ALA A 100 -11.53 -4.50 -3.22
N ILE A 101 -12.34 -4.81 -2.21
CA ILE A 101 -11.93 -4.85 -0.80
C ILE A 101 -12.15 -6.26 -0.25
N THR A 102 -11.32 -6.67 0.71
CA THR A 102 -11.45 -7.96 1.37
C THR A 102 -12.34 -7.87 2.61
N PRO A 103 -12.85 -9.00 3.15
CA PRO A 103 -13.57 -9.00 4.43
C PRO A 103 -12.74 -8.50 5.62
N HIS A 104 -11.41 -8.48 5.48
CA HIS A 104 -10.48 -8.01 6.50
C HIS A 104 -10.01 -6.57 6.27
N TRP A 105 -10.66 -5.84 5.36
CA TRP A 105 -10.43 -4.43 5.12
C TRP A 105 -10.65 -3.62 6.40
N PHE A 106 -9.86 -2.56 6.55
CA PHE A 106 -9.98 -1.61 7.64
C PHE A 106 -9.86 -0.19 7.06
N ASP A 107 -10.42 0.78 7.76
CA ASP A 107 -10.31 2.18 7.38
C ASP A 107 -8.84 2.66 7.53
N PRO A 108 -8.15 3.01 6.44
CA PRO A 108 -6.75 3.43 6.48
C PRO A 108 -6.55 4.73 7.27
N CYS A 109 -7.58 5.57 7.42
CA CYS A 109 -7.47 6.84 8.15
C CYS A 109 -7.29 6.63 9.66
N ASN A 110 -7.72 5.50 10.20
CA ASN A 110 -7.48 5.13 11.60
C ASN A 110 -5.98 4.99 11.92
N LEU A 111 -5.13 4.73 10.92
CA LEU A 111 -3.68 4.68 11.11
C LEU A 111 -3.05 6.06 11.24
N LEU A 112 -3.75 7.10 10.81
CA LEU A 112 -3.24 8.46 10.73
C LEU A 112 -3.59 9.29 11.96
N ALA A 113 -4.52 8.81 12.79
CA ALA A 113 -4.93 9.48 14.01
C ALA A 113 -3.74 9.77 14.95
N GLU A 114 -3.87 10.80 15.79
CA GLU A 114 -2.83 11.16 16.76
C GLU A 114 -2.61 10.05 17.80
N ASP A 115 -3.70 9.39 18.19
CA ASP A 115 -3.74 8.26 19.12
C ASP A 115 -3.64 6.89 18.43
N ALA A 116 -3.28 6.87 17.13
CA ALA A 116 -3.12 5.64 16.39
C ALA A 116 -2.16 4.68 17.12
N ARG A 117 -2.57 3.41 17.25
CA ARG A 117 -1.77 2.37 17.90
C ARG A 117 -0.41 2.25 17.21
N SER A 118 0.61 2.02 18.03
CA SER A 118 1.99 1.80 17.62
C SER A 118 2.56 0.62 18.38
N GLU A 119 3.30 -0.27 17.70
CA GLU A 119 4.08 -1.33 18.34
C GLU A 119 5.50 -0.84 18.70
N LEU A 120 5.89 0.31 18.16
CA LEU A 120 7.11 1.02 18.52
C LEU A 120 6.95 1.73 19.87
N ARG A 121 8.02 1.70 20.68
CA ARG A 121 8.08 2.53 21.88
C ARG A 121 8.16 4.00 21.50
N GLU A 122 7.67 4.86 22.39
CA GLU A 122 7.58 6.31 22.14
C GLU A 122 8.95 6.92 21.82
N GLU A 123 9.99 6.45 22.49
CA GLU A 123 11.36 6.89 22.26
C GLU A 123 11.97 6.38 20.95
N TYR A 124 11.31 5.48 20.20
CA TYR A 124 11.81 4.94 18.94
C TYR A 124 10.89 5.22 17.75
N ARG A 125 9.84 6.03 17.93
CA ARG A 125 8.89 6.36 16.87
C ARG A 125 8.88 7.84 16.54
N GLU A 126 8.58 8.14 15.30
CA GLU A 126 8.29 9.49 14.81
C GLU A 126 7.05 9.50 13.91
N ARG A 127 6.44 10.67 13.74
CA ARG A 127 5.27 10.84 12.87
C ARG A 127 5.70 10.97 11.43
N GLN A 128 5.04 10.23 10.54
CA GLN A 128 5.13 10.46 9.10
C GLN A 128 4.29 11.68 8.68
N GLN A 129 4.60 12.20 7.48
CA GLN A 129 3.73 13.15 6.78
C GLN A 129 2.30 12.60 6.71
N GLY A 130 1.33 13.42 7.12
CA GLY A 130 -0.09 13.06 7.18
C GLY A 130 -0.47 12.03 8.25
N GLY A 131 0.46 11.65 9.13
CA GLY A 131 0.19 10.79 10.28
C GLY A 131 0.64 9.34 10.10
N GLY A 132 0.42 8.56 11.16
CA GLY A 132 1.02 7.24 11.31
C GLY A 132 2.43 7.30 11.85
N TRP A 133 2.83 6.20 12.47
CA TRP A 133 4.12 6.07 13.15
C TRP A 133 5.12 5.32 12.27
N GLN A 134 6.38 5.73 12.31
CA GLN A 134 7.50 4.98 11.75
C GLN A 134 8.65 4.91 12.74
N MET A 135 9.58 3.98 12.51
CA MET A 135 10.83 3.95 13.27
C MET A 135 11.57 5.26 13.07
N ALA A 136 11.92 5.94 14.16
CA ALA A 136 12.70 7.16 14.09
C ALA A 136 14.09 6.88 13.51
N ASP A 137 14.51 7.68 12.54
CA ASP A 137 15.86 7.57 11.97
C ASP A 137 16.88 8.19 12.94
N ARG A 138 17.47 7.36 13.80
CA ARG A 138 18.49 7.79 14.76
C ARG A 138 19.88 7.30 14.33
N PRO A 139 20.90 8.17 14.29
CA PRO A 139 22.27 7.72 14.11
C PRO A 139 22.66 6.79 15.27
N GLY A 140 22.84 5.50 14.97
CA GLY A 140 23.20 4.45 15.94
C GLY A 140 22.18 3.31 16.09
N THR A 141 21.01 3.36 15.45
CA THR A 141 20.11 2.20 15.36
C THR A 141 20.51 1.30 14.19
N CYS A 142 20.68 0.00 14.48
CA CYS A 142 21.33 -0.99 13.62
C CYS A 142 20.72 -1.14 12.21
N GLY A 143 21.28 -0.44 11.23
CA GLY A 143 21.29 -0.85 9.83
C GLY A 143 22.70 -1.33 9.47
N ALA A 144 22.99 -2.62 9.65
CA ALA A 144 24.20 -3.17 9.05
C ALA A 144 24.13 -2.94 7.53
N PRO A 145 25.20 -2.46 6.87
CA PRO A 145 25.18 -2.28 5.43
C PRO A 145 24.93 -3.64 4.77
N ARG A 146 23.91 -3.71 3.90
CA ARG A 146 23.73 -4.86 3.01
C ARG A 146 24.98 -4.95 2.14
N LYS A 147 25.69 -6.07 2.23
CA LYS A 147 26.83 -6.34 1.33
C LYS A 147 26.33 -6.28 -0.12
N ALA A 148 27.08 -5.56 -0.94
CA ALA A 148 26.95 -5.52 -2.39
C ALA A 148 27.11 -6.90 -3.02
#